data_AF-A0A3M0S8V8-F1
#
_entry.id   AF-A0A3M0S8V8-F1
#
_cell.length_a   1.000
_cell.length_b   1.000
_cell.length_c   1.000
_cell.angle_alpha   90.00
_cell.angle_beta   90.00
_cell.angle_gamma   90.00
#
_symmetry.space_group_name_H-M   'P 1'
#
loop_
_entity.id
_entity.type
_entity.pdbx_description
1 polymer ?
#
loop_
_entity_poly.entity_id
_entity_poly.type
_entity_poly.pdbx_seq_one_letter_code
_entity_poly.pdbx_strand_id
1 'polypeptide(L)'
;LIQYFVKNIAQKLNKKEPVISEEYLKKMINYNWPGNIRELENLVELIINTESIPAGYFTEEDCNNEVLVNISDDCLKLDYMEKEHVTKVLKKFKWNITHSAEALGIRRNTLYSKIKKYNIAM
;
A
#
# COMPACT_ATOMS: atom_id res chain seq x y z
N LEU A 1 -5.90 -18.70 -10.64
CA LEU A 1 -6.77 -18.00 -9.67
C LEU A 1 -7.61 -16.90 -10.34
N ILE A 2 -7.01 -15.89 -10.99
CA ILE A 2 -7.75 -14.80 -11.65
C ILE A 2 -8.69 -15.32 -12.75
N GLN A 3 -8.25 -16.25 -13.60
CA GLN A 3 -9.12 -16.88 -14.60
C GLN A 3 -10.36 -17.57 -14.00
N TYR A 4 -10.24 -18.14 -12.79
CA TYR A 4 -11.38 -18.74 -12.10
C TYR A 4 -12.40 -17.68 -11.68
N PHE A 5 -11.94 -16.53 -11.18
CA PHE A 5 -12.81 -15.39 -10.86
C PHE A 5 -13.48 -14.82 -12.10
N VAL A 6 -12.73 -14.62 -13.19
CA VAL A 6 -13.27 -14.14 -14.47
C VAL A 6 -14.39 -15.06 -14.97
N LYS A 7 -14.16 -16.37 -14.96
CA LYS A 7 -15.16 -17.36 -15.36
C LYS A 7 -16.39 -17.34 -14.45
N ASN A 8 -16.19 -17.33 -13.14
CA ASN A 8 -17.28 -17.36 -12.16
C ASN A 8 -18.15 -16.09 -12.23
N ILE A 9 -17.52 -14.92 -12.42
CA ILE A 9 -18.23 -13.64 -12.52
C ILE A 9 -18.93 -13.51 -13.89
N ALA A 10 -18.30 -13.92 -14.99
CA ALA A 10 -18.94 -13.95 -16.30
C ALA A 10 -20.18 -14.86 -16.30
N GLN A 11 -20.09 -16.03 -15.67
CA GLN A 11 -21.23 -16.93 -15.47
C GLN A 11 -22.32 -16.30 -14.59
N LYS A 12 -21.97 -15.67 -13.48
CA LYS A 12 -22.94 -14.96 -12.61
C LYS A 12 -23.66 -13.82 -13.33
N LEU A 13 -22.96 -13.08 -14.18
CA LEU A 13 -23.50 -11.95 -14.94
C LEU A 13 -24.19 -12.39 -16.24
N ASN A 14 -24.20 -13.69 -16.56
CA ASN A 14 -24.77 -14.27 -17.78
C ASN A 14 -24.23 -13.59 -19.06
N LYS A 15 -22.95 -13.24 -19.05
CA LYS A 15 -22.24 -12.51 -20.12
C LYS A 15 -21.09 -13.34 -20.67
N LYS A 16 -20.67 -13.02 -21.89
CA LYS A 16 -19.52 -13.68 -22.54
C LYS A 16 -18.25 -13.42 -21.73
N GLU A 17 -17.39 -14.43 -21.67
CA GLU A 17 -16.09 -14.30 -21.02
C GLU A 17 -15.30 -13.14 -21.69
N PRO A 18 -14.92 -12.10 -20.93
CA PRO A 18 -14.18 -10.99 -21.50
C PRO A 18 -12.78 -11.47 -21.87
N VAL A 19 -12.31 -11.09 -23.07
CA VAL A 19 -10.93 -11.33 -23.48
C VAL A 19 -10.06 -10.29 -22.80
N ILE A 20 -9.52 -10.64 -21.63
CA ILE A 20 -8.58 -9.78 -20.91
C ILE A 20 -7.19 -9.99 -21.54
N SER A 21 -6.58 -8.91 -22.05
CA SER A 21 -5.23 -8.98 -22.61
C SER A 21 -4.20 -9.43 -21.57
N GLU A 22 -3.17 -10.14 -22.00
CA GLU A 22 -2.11 -10.64 -21.11
C GLU A 22 -1.42 -9.52 -20.30
N GLU A 23 -1.29 -8.32 -20.86
CA GLU A 23 -0.76 -7.15 -20.15
C GLU A 23 -1.61 -6.79 -18.91
N TYR A 24 -2.93 -6.88 -19.02
CA TYR A 24 -3.83 -6.59 -17.91
C TYR A 24 -3.85 -7.70 -16.88
N LEU A 25 -3.74 -8.97 -17.31
CA LEU A 25 -3.55 -10.08 -16.39
C LEU A 25 -2.28 -9.89 -15.55
N LYS A 26 -1.16 -9.50 -16.19
CA LYS A 26 0.09 -9.19 -15.47
C LYS A 26 -0.10 -8.04 -14.47
N LYS A 27 -0.79 -6.95 -14.87
CA LYS A 27 -1.10 -5.84 -13.96
C LYS A 27 -1.95 -6.28 -12.77
N MET A 28 -2.99 -7.08 -13.00
CA MET A 28 -3.86 -7.61 -11.92
C MET A 28 -3.12 -8.54 -10.95
N ILE A 29 -2.17 -9.34 -11.46
CA ILE A 29 -1.32 -10.21 -10.63
C ILE A 29 -0.36 -9.37 -9.78
N ASN A 30 0.21 -8.32 -10.38
CA ASN A 30 1.22 -7.48 -9.73
C ASN A 30 0.62 -6.39 -8.82
N TYR A 31 -0.69 -6.17 -8.90
CA TYR A 31 -1.37 -5.17 -8.09
C TYR A 31 -1.57 -5.66 -6.66
N ASN A 32 -1.20 -4.81 -5.70
CA ASN A 32 -1.31 -5.14 -4.29
C ASN A 32 -2.71 -4.78 -3.78
N TRP A 33 -3.70 -5.65 -3.96
CA TRP A 33 -5.12 -5.47 -3.60
C TRP A 33 -5.33 -5.05 -2.12
N PRO A 34 -5.48 -3.76 -1.79
CA PRO A 34 -5.59 -3.31 -0.40
C PRO A 34 -6.91 -3.75 0.26
N GLY A 35 -7.97 -3.96 -0.53
CA GLY A 35 -9.32 -4.29 -0.05
C GLY A 35 -9.74 -5.76 -0.10
N ASN A 36 -8.81 -6.72 -0.26
CA ASN A 36 -9.08 -8.15 -0.52
C ASN A 36 -9.64 -8.46 -1.93
N ILE A 37 -9.98 -9.74 -2.14
CA ILE A 37 -10.56 -10.34 -3.35
C ILE A 37 -11.80 -9.58 -3.87
N ARG A 38 -12.54 -8.85 -3.02
CA ARG A 38 -13.71 -8.07 -3.43
C ARG A 38 -13.38 -6.95 -4.43
N GLU A 39 -12.20 -6.34 -4.32
CA GLU A 39 -11.80 -5.31 -5.29
C GLU A 39 -11.49 -5.93 -6.66
N LEU A 40 -10.87 -7.12 -6.66
CA LEU A 40 -10.69 -7.90 -7.88
C LEU A 40 -12.05 -8.30 -8.48
N GLU A 41 -13.01 -8.71 -7.67
CA GLU A 41 -14.37 -9.02 -8.14
C GLU A 41 -15.04 -7.79 -8.78
N ASN A 42 -14.99 -6.64 -8.10
CA ASN A 42 -15.58 -5.39 -8.60
C ASN A 42 -14.93 -4.94 -9.91
N LEU A 43 -13.61 -5.06 -10.04
CA LEU A 43 -12.90 -4.72 -11.28
C LEU A 43 -13.30 -5.65 -12.42
N VAL A 44 -13.35 -6.96 -12.17
CA VAL A 44 -13.75 -7.94 -13.18
C VAL A 44 -15.21 -7.72 -13.61
N GLU A 45 -16.10 -7.44 -12.67
CA GLU A 45 -17.50 -7.06 -12.96
C GLU A 45 -17.58 -5.79 -13.81
N LEU A 46 -16.77 -4.77 -13.50
CA LEU A 46 -16.69 -3.55 -14.30
C LEU A 46 -16.19 -3.83 -15.72
N ILE A 47 -15.17 -4.66 -15.89
CA ILE A 47 -14.64 -5.04 -17.20
C ILE A 47 -15.69 -5.77 -18.04
N ILE A 48 -16.45 -6.69 -17.42
CA ILE A 48 -17.53 -7.41 -18.09
C ILE A 48 -18.68 -6.47 -18.48
N ASN A 49 -18.91 -5.41 -17.71
CA ASN A 49 -19.99 -4.46 -17.96
C ASN A 49 -19.63 -3.37 -18.97
N THR A 50 -18.40 -2.87 -18.94
CA THR A 50 -17.95 -1.73 -19.74
C THR A 50 -17.08 -2.15 -20.93
N GLU A 51 -16.76 -3.45 -21.05
CA GLU A 51 -15.86 -4.05 -22.05
C GLU A 51 -14.49 -3.35 -22.14
N SER A 52 -14.17 -2.54 -21.14
CA SER A 52 -12.99 -1.68 -21.10
C SER A 52 -12.61 -1.43 -19.64
N ILE A 53 -11.31 -1.29 -19.41
CA ILE A 53 -10.76 -0.94 -18.11
C ILE A 53 -10.71 0.58 -18.04
N PRO A 54 -11.17 1.22 -16.95
CA PRO A 54 -11.00 2.65 -16.75
C PRO A 54 -9.52 3.01 -16.87
N ALA A 55 -9.20 3.92 -17.79
CA ALA A 55 -7.83 4.43 -17.93
C ALA A 55 -7.39 5.04 -16.59
N GLY A 56 -6.31 4.51 -16.02
CA GLY A 56 -5.81 4.94 -14.71
C GLY A 56 -6.30 4.14 -13.50
N TYR A 57 -7.05 3.03 -13.68
CA TYR A 57 -7.34 2.13 -12.55
C TYR A 57 -6.06 1.55 -11.93
N PHE A 58 -5.07 1.26 -12.78
CA PHE A 58 -3.72 0.90 -12.37
C PHE A 58 -2.84 2.12 -12.66
N THR A 59 -2.41 2.83 -11.63
CA THR A 59 -1.40 3.87 -11.77
C THR A 59 -0.01 3.22 -11.90
N GLU A 60 0.94 3.93 -12.50
CA GLU A 60 2.34 3.47 -12.61
C GLU A 60 3.00 3.30 -11.22
N GLU A 61 2.44 3.93 -10.19
CA GLU A 61 2.84 3.74 -8.79
C GLU A 61 2.37 2.39 -8.23
N ASP A 62 1.26 1.85 -8.73
CA ASP A 62 0.66 0.62 -8.20
C ASP A 62 1.34 -0.67 -8.67
N CYS A 63 2.06 -0.60 -9.79
CA CYS A 63 2.77 -1.74 -10.39
C CYS A 63 4.28 -1.72 -10.10
N ASN A 64 4.78 -0.68 -9.42
CA ASN A 64 6.19 -0.53 -9.05
C ASN A 64 6.52 -0.92 -7.61
N ASN A 65 5.62 -1.60 -6.89
CA ASN A 65 5.97 -2.20 -5.60
C ASN A 65 6.58 -3.61 -5.76
N GLU A 66 7.62 -3.72 -6.59
CA GLU A 66 8.81 -4.46 -6.15
C GLU A 66 9.64 -3.57 -5.20
N VAL A 67 9.00 -2.92 -4.23
CA VAL A 67 9.65 -2.83 -2.94
C VAL A 67 9.36 -4.18 -2.31
N LEU A 68 10.22 -5.16 -2.64
CA LEU A 68 10.59 -6.18 -1.68
C LEU A 68 11.13 -5.43 -0.46
N VAL A 69 10.25 -4.83 0.34
CA VAL A 69 10.51 -4.68 1.74
C VAL A 69 10.55 -6.13 2.16
N ASN A 70 11.74 -6.71 2.22
CA ASN A 70 12.02 -7.72 3.20
C ASN A 70 11.58 -7.07 4.50
N ILE A 71 10.31 -7.26 4.87
CA ILE A 71 9.82 -6.93 6.19
C ILE A 71 10.53 -7.96 7.04
N SER A 72 11.81 -7.68 7.34
CA SER A 72 12.52 -8.34 8.41
C SER A 72 11.60 -8.27 9.62
N ASP A 73 11.54 -9.33 10.44
CA ASP A 73 10.74 -9.34 11.66
C ASP A 73 10.91 -8.07 12.52
N ASP A 74 12.05 -7.38 12.39
CA ASP A 74 12.30 -6.06 12.98
C ASP A 74 11.34 -4.94 12.52
N CYS A 75 10.88 -4.93 11.27
CA CYS A 75 9.94 -3.93 10.75
C CYS A 75 8.52 -4.08 11.33
N LEU A 76 8.19 -5.26 11.87
CA LEU A 76 6.93 -5.52 12.58
C LEU A 76 7.01 -5.12 14.06
N LYS A 77 8.21 -4.83 14.59
CA LYS A 77 8.35 -4.40 15.97
C LYS A 77 7.84 -2.97 16.14
N LEU A 78 7.07 -2.76 17.21
CA LEU A 78 6.59 -1.43 17.63
C LEU A 78 7.73 -0.42 17.76
N ASP A 79 8.91 -0.86 18.17
CA ASP A 79 10.12 -0.06 18.31
C ASP A 79 10.59 0.54 16.97
N TYR A 80 10.53 -0.25 15.89
CA TYR A 80 10.86 0.20 14.54
C TYR A 80 9.83 1.19 14.00
N MET A 81 8.53 0.87 14.13
CA MET A 81 7.45 1.77 13.71
C MET A 81 7.54 3.12 14.44
N GLU A 82 7.85 3.08 15.74
CA GLU A 82 8.03 4.29 16.53
C GLU A 82 9.27 5.08 16.08
N LYS A 83 10.41 4.43 15.85
CA LYS A 83 11.62 5.07 15.31
C LYS A 83 11.35 5.76 13.99
N GLU A 84 10.67 5.07 13.07
CA GLU A 84 10.33 5.60 11.75
C GLU A 84 9.41 6.82 11.86
N HIS A 85 8.37 6.72 12.69
CA HIS A 85 7.43 7.81 12.92
C HIS A 85 8.11 9.04 13.52
N VAL A 86 8.92 8.86 14.56
CA VAL A 86 9.70 9.95 15.19
C VAL A 86 10.63 10.61 14.17
N THR A 87 11.31 9.82 13.34
CA THR A 87 12.21 10.33 12.30
C THR A 87 11.46 11.15 11.24
N LYS A 88 10.29 10.68 10.79
CA LYS A 88 9.43 11.41 9.84
C LYS A 88 9.00 12.76 10.40
N VAL A 89 8.58 12.80 11.67
CA VAL A 89 8.17 14.06 12.33
C VAL A 89 9.35 15.01 12.48
N LEU A 90 10.52 14.52 12.92
CA LEU A 90 11.72 15.35 13.03
C LEU A 90 12.10 15.98 11.68
N LYS A 91 12.11 15.22 10.59
CA LYS A 91 12.38 15.75 9.24
C LYS A 91 11.35 16.79 8.82
N LYS A 92 10.06 16.52 9.03
CA LYS A 92 8.95 17.45 8.69
C LYS A 92 9.11 18.82 9.35
N PHE A 93 9.55 18.84 10.60
CA PHE A 93 9.77 20.08 11.37
C PHE A 93 11.22 20.56 11.33
N LYS A 94 12.03 20.11 10.36
CA LYS A 94 13.45 20.50 10.20
C LYS A 94 14.25 20.38 11.50
N TRP A 95 14.02 19.28 12.22
CA TRP A 95 14.62 18.95 13.51
C TRP A 95 14.33 19.94 14.65
N ASN A 96 13.25 20.71 14.55
CA ASN A 96 12.78 21.55 15.65
C ASN A 96 12.14 20.69 16.76
N ILE A 97 12.92 20.36 17.78
CA ILE A 97 12.53 19.47 18.88
C ILE A 97 11.26 19.91 19.60
N THR A 98 11.03 21.21 19.76
CA THR A 98 9.84 21.73 20.45
C THR A 98 8.57 21.43 19.64
N HIS A 99 8.57 21.76 18.35
CA HIS A 99 7.42 21.53 17.47
C HIS A 99 7.23 20.03 17.18
N SER A 100 8.31 19.26 17.04
CA SER A 100 8.24 17.81 16.88
C SER A 100 7.67 17.11 18.11
N ALA A 101 8.04 17.53 19.32
CA ALA A 101 7.52 16.95 20.56
C ALA A 101 6.03 17.24 20.73
N GLU A 102 5.60 18.47 20.41
CA GLU A 102 4.20 18.87 20.42
C GLU A 102 3.37 18.09 19.40
N ALA A 103 3.87 17.94 18.17
CA ALA A 103 3.22 17.15 17.12
C ALA A 103 3.11 15.66 17.46
N LEU A 104 4.07 15.11 18.20
CA LEU A 104 4.05 13.73 18.72
C LEU A 104 3.22 13.59 20.01
N GLY A 105 2.75 14.69 20.61
CA GLY A 105 2.02 14.67 21.89
C GLY A 105 2.87 14.23 23.09
N ILE A 106 4.20 14.36 23.02
CA ILE A 106 5.13 13.93 24.07
C ILE A 106 5.93 15.09 24.66
N ARG A 107 6.48 14.90 25.86
CA ARG A 107 7.40 15.87 26.46
C ARG A 107 8.74 15.89 25.68
N ARG A 108 9.38 17.06 25.62
CA ARG A 108 10.71 17.24 24.99
C ARG A 108 11.74 16.24 25.52
N ASN A 109 11.78 16.00 26.83
CA ASN A 109 12.70 15.03 27.43
C ASN A 109 12.46 13.60 26.93
N THR A 110 11.19 13.21 26.72
CA THR A 110 10.84 11.90 26.15
C THR A 110 11.32 11.79 24.70
N LEU A 111 11.19 12.86 23.92
CA LEU A 111 11.70 12.90 22.54
C LEU A 111 13.23 12.76 22.52
N TYR A 112 13.95 13.47 23.39
CA TYR A 112 15.41 13.30 23.52
C TYR A 112 15.82 11.87 23.87
N SER A 113 15.12 11.24 24.83
CA SER A 113 15.36 9.85 25.19
C SER A 113 15.10 8.90 24.02
N LYS A 114 14.06 9.14 23.21
CA LYS A 114 13.77 8.34 22.00
C LYS A 114 14.80 8.53 20.90
N ILE A 115 15.26 9.76 20.66
CA ILE A 115 16.33 10.07 19.70
C ILE A 115 17.62 9.31 20.08
N LYS A 116 17.99 9.33 21.37
CA LYS A 116 19.15 8.61 21.89
C LYS A 116 18.97 7.09 21.82
N LYS A 117 17.81 6.58 22.23
CA LYS A 117 17.48 5.14 22.21
C LYS A 117 17.58 4.56 20.80
N TYR A 118 17.07 5.29 19.81
CA TYR A 118 17.01 4.83 18.41
C TYR A 118 18.20 5.25 17.56
N ASN A 119 19.16 5.96 18.18
CA ASN A 119 20.35 6.50 17.53
C ASN A 119 20.00 7.29 16.25
N ILE A 120 19.00 8.17 16.37
CA ILE A 120 18.50 9.00 15.27
C ILE A 120 19.44 10.19 15.12
N ALA A 121 20.21 10.22 14.03
CA ALA A 121 21.17 11.28 13.72
C ALA A 121 20.62 12.27 12.69
N MET A 122 21.08 13.52 12.80
CA MET A 122 20.66 14.68 12.00
C MET A 122 21.02 14.55 10.52
#